data_AF-A0AA39Q748-F1
#
_entry.id   AF-A0AA39Q748-F1
#
_cell.length_a   1.000
_cell.length_b   1.000
_cell.length_c   1.000
_cell.angle_alpha   90.00
_cell.angle_beta   90.00
_cell.angle_gamma   90.00
#
_symmetry.space_group_name_H-M   'P 1'
#
loop_
_entity.id
_entity.type
_entity.pdbx_description
1 polymer ?
#
loop_
_entity_poly.entity_id
_entity_poly.type
_entity_poly.pdbx_seq_one_letter_code
_entity_poly.pdbx_strand_id
1 'polypeptide(L)'
;MYQAKLTNIPYEEDARSWCMKMAIDIHGITYDHPDFCTQERHYGTVSIIGHCTVTSNEPTCKTWWGNHEKKGCHGSHKMRVEARMFNHQEPWDNWAEMCYSTPSQFAWQSFAHPDTCENKGKNDITGSWFINVDESECP
;
A
#
# COMPACT_ATOMS: atom_id res chain seq x y z
N MET A 1 9.19 -5.40 -1.81
CA MET A 1 10.42 -6.16 -2.12
C MET A 1 11.16 -5.41 -3.21
N TYR A 2 12.44 -5.09 -2.98
CA TYR A 2 13.27 -4.33 -3.92
C TYR A 2 14.27 -5.24 -4.59
N GLN A 3 14.60 -4.91 -5.83
CA GLN A 3 15.59 -5.61 -6.63
C GLN A 3 16.63 -4.63 -7.11
N ALA A 4 17.90 -4.99 -6.95
CA ALA A 4 19.02 -4.20 -7.41
C ALA A 4 19.98 -5.07 -8.22
N LYS A 5 20.33 -4.59 -9.42
CA LYS A 5 21.33 -5.25 -10.26
C LYS A 5 22.73 -4.88 -9.77
N LEU A 6 23.53 -5.89 -9.47
CA LEU A 6 24.93 -5.71 -9.14
C LEU A 6 25.70 -5.26 -10.39
N THR A 7 26.52 -4.22 -10.25
CA THR A 7 27.39 -3.67 -11.30
C THR A 7 28.82 -3.55 -10.80
N ASN A 8 29.80 -3.48 -11.72
CA ASN A 8 31.23 -3.25 -11.42
C ASN A 8 31.88 -4.27 -10.46
N ILE A 9 31.60 -5.56 -10.68
CA ILE A 9 32.22 -6.65 -9.92
C ILE A 9 33.70 -6.76 -10.34
N PRO A 10 34.66 -6.79 -9.38
CA PRO A 10 36.06 -7.04 -9.70
C PRO A 10 36.25 -8.34 -10.48
N TYR A 11 37.21 -8.35 -11.39
CA TYR A 11 37.60 -9.56 -12.12
C TYR A 11 38.08 -10.61 -11.10
N GLU A 12 37.67 -11.88 -11.27
CA GLU A 12 37.95 -13.05 -10.40
C GLU A 12 37.06 -13.22 -9.15
N GLU A 13 36.17 -12.29 -8.82
CA GLU A 13 35.25 -12.45 -7.69
C GLU A 13 33.99 -13.25 -8.05
N ASP A 14 33.54 -14.11 -7.12
CA ASP A 14 32.24 -14.78 -7.27
C ASP A 14 31.12 -13.74 -7.11
N ALA A 15 30.47 -13.44 -8.22
CA ALA A 15 29.47 -12.39 -8.33
C ALA A 15 28.30 -12.54 -7.33
N ARG A 16 27.93 -13.78 -6.99
CA ARG A 16 26.89 -14.07 -6.00
C ARG A 16 27.36 -13.79 -4.58
N SER A 17 28.56 -14.26 -4.22
CA SER A 17 29.18 -13.99 -2.92
C SER A 17 29.45 -12.51 -2.71
N TRP A 18 29.81 -11.79 -3.79
CA TRP A 18 30.00 -10.35 -3.75
C TRP A 18 28.67 -9.63 -3.50
N CYS A 19 27.60 -10.02 -4.20
CA CYS A 19 26.26 -9.47 -3.99
C CYS A 19 25.79 -9.55 -2.53
N MET A 20 26.04 -10.67 -1.86
CA MET A 20 25.68 -10.86 -0.44
C MET A 20 26.49 -10.01 0.55
N LYS A 21 27.52 -9.28 0.09
CA LYS A 21 28.34 -8.39 0.93
C LYS A 21 28.06 -6.90 0.69
N MET A 22 27.22 -6.59 -0.29
CA MET A 22 26.98 -5.22 -0.70
C MET A 22 25.85 -4.61 0.11
N ALA A 23 26.17 -3.53 0.81
CA ALA A 23 25.16 -2.69 1.43
C ALA A 23 24.39 -1.90 0.35
N ILE A 24 23.12 -1.63 0.62
CA ILE A 24 22.25 -0.82 -0.23
C ILE A 24 21.47 0.17 0.63
N ASP A 25 21.37 1.42 0.16
CA ASP A 25 20.47 2.40 0.75
C ASP A 25 19.13 2.39 0.03
N ILE A 26 18.05 2.17 0.78
CA ILE A 26 16.68 2.22 0.29
C ILE A 26 15.90 3.15 1.20
N HIS A 27 15.41 4.25 0.63
CA HIS A 27 14.65 5.28 1.35
C HIS A 27 15.36 5.84 2.60
N GLY A 28 16.69 6.03 2.52
CA GLY A 28 17.49 6.55 3.63
C GLY A 28 17.75 5.55 4.74
N ILE A 29 17.47 4.26 4.50
CA ILE A 29 17.81 3.16 5.39
C ILE A 29 18.83 2.29 4.68
N THR A 30 19.98 2.12 5.33
CA THR A 30 21.04 1.24 4.83
C THR A 30 20.77 -0.19 5.29
N TYR A 31 20.68 -1.10 4.33
CA TYR A 31 20.65 -2.54 4.53
C TYR A 31 22.05 -3.08 4.27
N ASP A 32 22.66 -3.73 5.27
CA ASP A 32 24.05 -4.18 5.20
C ASP A 32 24.30 -5.23 4.10
N HIS A 33 23.27 -6.00 3.76
CA HIS A 33 23.28 -6.96 2.66
C HIS A 33 21.85 -7.22 2.14
N PRO A 34 21.68 -7.72 0.91
CA PRO A 34 20.42 -8.26 0.45
C PRO A 34 20.04 -9.55 1.20
N ASP A 35 18.75 -9.89 1.20
CA ASP A 35 18.25 -11.14 1.80
C ASP A 35 18.76 -12.36 1.01
N PHE A 36 18.76 -12.25 -0.31
CA PHE A 36 19.28 -13.26 -1.22
C PHE A 36 19.66 -12.65 -2.57
N CYS A 37 20.51 -13.35 -3.32
CA CYS A 37 20.92 -12.97 -4.66
C CYS A 37 20.58 -14.06 -5.69
N THR A 38 19.97 -13.66 -6.80
CA THR A 38 19.65 -14.52 -7.94
C THR A 38 20.53 -14.21 -9.14
N GLN A 39 20.70 -15.19 -10.02
CA GLN A 39 21.38 -15.04 -11.29
C GLN A 39 20.33 -15.06 -12.41
N GLU A 40 20.28 -13.99 -13.19
CA GLU A 40 19.34 -13.82 -14.28
C GLU A 40 20.08 -13.74 -15.62
N ARG A 41 19.51 -14.37 -16.65
CA ARG A 41 20.04 -14.31 -18.02
C ARG A 41 19.08 -13.53 -18.90
N HIS A 42 19.59 -12.46 -19.49
CA HIS A 42 18.83 -11.64 -20.43
C HIS A 42 19.69 -11.38 -21.67
N TYR A 43 19.20 -11.80 -22.85
CA TYR A 43 19.92 -11.70 -24.14
C TYR A 43 21.40 -12.12 -24.09
N GLY A 44 21.70 -13.24 -23.44
CA GLY A 44 23.06 -13.79 -23.33
C GLY A 44 23.96 -13.10 -22.28
N THR A 45 23.49 -12.02 -21.66
CA THR A 45 24.18 -11.38 -20.53
C THR A 45 23.69 -11.95 -19.21
N VAL A 46 24.63 -12.31 -18.33
CA VAL A 46 24.37 -12.76 -16.97
C VAL A 46 24.37 -11.53 -16.05
N SER A 47 23.31 -11.36 -15.25
CA SER A 47 23.20 -10.34 -14.21
C SER A 47 22.99 -10.99 -12.85
N ILE A 48 23.60 -10.45 -11.80
CA ILE A 48 23.27 -10.82 -10.42
C ILE A 48 22.32 -9.77 -9.85
N ILE A 49 21.20 -10.22 -9.31
CA ILE A 49 20.15 -9.38 -8.73
C ILE A 49 20.08 -9.66 -7.23
N GLY A 50 20.28 -8.64 -6.40
CA GLY A 50 20.05 -8.69 -4.96
C GLY A 50 18.60 -8.35 -4.64
N HIS A 51 17.97 -9.12 -3.76
CA HIS A 51 16.59 -8.92 -3.31
C HIS A 51 16.59 -8.47 -1.85
N CYS A 52 15.88 -7.38 -1.56
CA CYS A 52 15.81 -6.81 -0.21
C CYS A 52 14.35 -6.65 0.23
N THR A 53 14.04 -7.11 1.42
CA THR A 53 12.77 -6.91 2.11
C THR A 53 12.87 -5.65 2.94
N VAL A 54 12.19 -4.60 2.49
CA VAL A 54 12.17 -3.30 3.17
C VAL A 54 10.98 -3.28 4.12
N THR A 55 11.24 -3.05 5.40
CA THR A 55 10.21 -3.08 6.46
C THR A 55 9.81 -1.70 6.97
N SER A 56 10.43 -0.64 6.48
CA SER A 56 10.29 0.73 6.99
C SER A 56 10.48 1.76 5.88
N ASN A 57 9.85 2.93 6.02
CA ASN A 57 9.86 4.03 5.04
C ASN A 57 9.47 3.64 3.60
N GLU A 58 8.75 2.54 3.43
CA GLU A 58 8.12 2.24 2.14
C GLU A 58 7.10 3.35 1.80
N PRO A 59 7.16 3.94 0.58
CA PRO A 59 6.04 4.71 0.08
C PRO A 59 4.84 3.78 0.16
N THR A 60 3.87 4.20 0.95
CA THR A 60 2.85 3.29 1.41
C THR A 60 2.08 2.76 0.21
N CYS A 61 2.22 1.47 -0.10
CA CYS A 61 1.21 0.71 -0.86
C CYS A 61 -0.05 0.62 -0.01
N LYS A 62 -0.63 1.78 0.31
CA LYS A 62 -1.86 1.93 1.06
C LYS A 62 -2.92 2.29 0.05
N THR A 63 -4.09 1.74 0.29
CA THR A 63 -5.33 2.22 -0.30
C THR A 63 -5.65 3.62 0.21
N TRP A 64 -6.48 4.35 -0.53
CA TRP A 64 -6.96 5.67 -0.12
C TRP A 64 -8.40 5.87 -0.57
N TRP A 65 -9.07 6.81 0.08
CA TRP A 65 -10.44 7.19 -0.24
C TRP A 65 -10.47 8.27 -1.32
N GLY A 66 -11.46 8.18 -2.22
CA GLY A 66 -11.85 9.28 -3.08
C GLY A 66 -12.67 10.32 -2.33
N ASN A 67 -13.53 11.02 -3.07
CA ASN A 67 -14.41 12.03 -2.49
C ASN A 67 -15.44 11.39 -1.54
N HIS A 68 -15.64 12.03 -0.39
CA HIS A 68 -16.71 11.71 0.55
C HIS A 68 -18.03 12.33 0.11
N GLU A 69 -18.98 11.48 -0.24
CA GLU A 69 -20.31 11.88 -0.69
C GLU A 69 -21.34 11.66 0.42
N LYS A 70 -22.09 12.70 0.77
CA LYS A 70 -23.27 12.57 1.63
C LYS A 70 -24.35 11.80 0.87
N LYS A 71 -24.82 10.68 1.43
CA LYS A 71 -25.90 9.86 0.87
C LYS A 71 -27.27 10.13 1.49
N GLY A 72 -27.31 10.95 2.53
CA GLY A 72 -28.54 11.38 3.21
C GLY A 72 -28.64 10.86 4.64
N CYS A 73 -29.75 11.22 5.30
CA CYS A 73 -29.96 10.93 6.71
C CYS A 73 -30.21 9.43 6.96
N HIS A 74 -29.58 8.91 8.00
CA HIS A 74 -29.70 7.54 8.47
C HIS A 74 -30.19 7.52 9.92
N GLY A 75 -31.38 8.09 10.12
CA GLY A 75 -31.95 8.37 11.43
C GLY A 75 -31.75 9.83 11.86
N SER A 76 -32.37 10.18 12.99
CA SER A 76 -32.27 11.53 13.57
C SER A 76 -30.82 11.83 13.94
N HIS A 77 -30.35 13.01 13.52
CA HIS A 77 -29.01 13.54 13.78
C HIS A 77 -27.87 12.65 13.23
N LYS A 78 -28.13 11.79 12.24
CA LYS A 78 -27.14 10.90 11.63
C LYS A 78 -27.14 11.01 10.11
N MET A 79 -25.96 11.20 9.52
CA MET A 79 -25.76 11.26 8.07
C MET A 79 -24.93 10.07 7.62
N ARG A 80 -25.36 9.38 6.55
CA ARG A 80 -24.53 8.40 5.85
C ARG A 80 -23.62 9.12 4.87
N VAL A 81 -22.33 8.84 4.95
CA VAL A 81 -21.28 9.33 4.04
C VAL A 81 -20.59 8.13 3.41
N GLU A 82 -20.32 8.18 2.11
CA GLU A 82 -19.62 7.11 1.39
C GLU A 82 -18.40 7.64 0.64
N ALA A 83 -17.40 6.79 0.46
CA ALA A 83 -16.27 7.06 -0.42
C ALA A 83 -15.79 5.77 -1.08
N ARG A 84 -15.37 5.87 -2.33
CA ARG A 84 -14.73 4.76 -3.06
C ARG A 84 -13.28 4.61 -2.63
N MET A 85 -12.84 3.38 -2.42
CA MET A 85 -11.46 3.02 -2.18
C MET A 85 -10.69 2.86 -3.50
N PHE A 86 -9.48 3.38 -3.53
CA PHE A 86 -8.54 3.28 -4.65
C PHE A 86 -7.27 2.54 -4.23
N ASN A 87 -6.51 2.10 -5.23
CA ASN A 87 -5.22 1.41 -5.07
C ASN A 87 -5.28 0.05 -4.39
N HIS A 88 -6.41 -0.64 -4.53
CA HIS A 88 -6.52 -2.06 -4.22
C HIS A 88 -5.81 -2.87 -5.31
N GLN A 89 -4.87 -3.74 -4.92
CA GLN A 89 -4.05 -4.52 -5.86
C GLN A 89 -4.58 -5.96 -5.98
N GLU A 90 -5.50 -6.21 -6.91
CA GLU A 90 -5.93 -7.57 -7.23
C GLU A 90 -4.84 -8.36 -7.98
N PRO A 91 -4.66 -9.67 -7.72
CA PRO A 91 -5.35 -10.52 -6.74
C PRO A 91 -4.66 -10.60 -5.37
N TRP A 92 -3.65 -9.75 -5.12
CA TRP A 92 -2.76 -9.89 -3.97
C TRP A 92 -3.35 -9.34 -2.66
N ASP A 93 -4.16 -8.30 -2.76
CA ASP A 93 -4.77 -7.64 -1.61
C ASP A 93 -6.16 -8.22 -1.30
N ASN A 94 -6.42 -8.50 -0.02
CA ASN A 94 -7.78 -8.76 0.45
C ASN A 94 -8.56 -7.44 0.51
N TRP A 95 -9.55 -7.28 -0.37
CA TRP A 95 -10.33 -6.04 -0.48
C TRP A 95 -10.98 -5.62 0.86
N ALA A 96 -11.43 -6.59 1.67
CA ALA A 96 -12.16 -6.32 2.90
C ALA A 96 -11.21 -5.83 3.99
N GLU A 97 -10.04 -6.46 4.12
CA GLU A 97 -9.00 -6.02 5.04
C GLU A 97 -8.47 -4.62 4.68
N MET A 98 -8.24 -4.37 3.38
CA MET A 98 -7.81 -3.04 2.92
C MET A 98 -8.89 -1.99 3.18
N CYS A 99 -10.15 -2.27 2.85
CA CYS A 99 -11.25 -1.35 3.10
C CYS A 99 -11.38 -0.99 4.59
N TYR A 100 -11.36 -2.00 5.45
CA TYR A 100 -11.49 -1.77 6.88
C TYR A 100 -10.27 -1.04 7.45
N SER A 101 -9.05 -1.38 7.04
CA SER A 101 -7.84 -0.79 7.60
C SER A 101 -7.46 0.58 7.02
N THR A 102 -8.17 1.07 6.00
CA THR A 102 -7.86 2.37 5.39
C THR A 102 -8.43 3.52 6.22
N PRO A 103 -7.58 4.33 6.87
CA PRO A 103 -8.07 5.47 7.65
C PRO A 103 -8.65 6.55 6.74
N SER A 104 -9.56 7.35 7.30
CA SER A 104 -10.19 8.45 6.59
C SER A 104 -10.21 9.71 7.45
N GLN A 105 -10.14 10.88 6.81
CA GLN A 105 -10.28 12.16 7.50
C GLN A 105 -11.19 13.08 6.69
N PHE A 106 -12.32 13.44 7.27
CA PHE A 106 -13.29 14.35 6.69
C PHE A 106 -14.15 14.97 7.79
N ALA A 107 -14.81 16.09 7.51
CA ALA A 107 -15.64 16.81 8.48
C ALA A 107 -14.92 17.10 9.82
N TRP A 108 -13.62 17.43 9.76
CA TRP A 108 -12.76 17.69 10.92
C TRP A 108 -12.64 16.51 11.90
N GLN A 109 -12.99 15.31 11.47
CA GLN A 109 -12.93 14.07 12.24
C GLN A 109 -11.98 13.07 11.57
N SER A 110 -11.32 12.26 12.39
CA SER A 110 -10.45 11.18 11.94
C SER A 110 -11.11 9.84 12.26
N PHE A 111 -11.18 8.98 11.26
CA PHE A 111 -11.77 7.64 11.34
C PHE A 111 -10.68 6.62 11.09
N ALA A 112 -10.51 5.68 12.03
CA ALA A 112 -9.55 4.59 11.86
C ALA A 112 -9.99 3.62 10.75
N HIS A 113 -11.30 3.47 10.56
CA HIS A 113 -11.94 2.58 9.59
C HIS A 113 -13.33 3.12 9.20
N PRO A 114 -13.93 2.68 8.09
CA PRO A 114 -15.36 2.83 7.83
C PRO A 114 -16.22 1.97 8.77
N ASP A 115 -17.49 2.34 8.93
CA ASP A 115 -18.45 1.53 9.68
C ASP A 115 -18.86 0.28 8.89
N THR A 116 -18.95 0.40 7.55
CA THR A 116 -19.21 -0.73 6.65
C THR A 116 -18.36 -0.67 5.39
N CYS A 117 -18.08 -1.85 4.85
CA CYS A 117 -17.34 -2.06 3.61
C CYS A 117 -18.19 -2.86 2.63
N GLU A 118 -18.31 -2.40 1.39
CA GLU A 118 -19.05 -3.06 0.33
C GLU A 118 -18.16 -3.24 -0.91
N ASN A 119 -18.13 -4.44 -1.48
CA ASN A 119 -17.50 -4.70 -2.78
C ASN A 119 -18.59 -4.86 -3.84
N LYS A 120 -18.70 -3.89 -4.75
CA LYS A 120 -19.70 -3.82 -5.81
C LYS A 120 -19.22 -4.43 -7.14
N GLY A 121 -18.07 -5.12 -7.14
CA GLY A 121 -17.46 -5.72 -8.32
C GLY A 121 -16.21 -4.98 -8.77
N LYS A 122 -15.87 -5.06 -10.08
CA LYS A 122 -14.58 -4.62 -10.66
C LYS A 122 -14.06 -3.29 -10.10
N ASN A 123 -13.15 -3.37 -9.13
CA ASN A 123 -12.48 -2.24 -8.48
C ASN A 123 -13.43 -1.21 -7.85
N ASP A 124 -14.65 -1.61 -7.47
CA ASP A 124 -15.62 -0.71 -6.83
C ASP A 124 -15.86 -1.14 -5.38
N ILE A 125 -14.89 -0.79 -4.54
CA ILE A 125 -14.95 -1.00 -3.10
C ILE A 125 -15.36 0.32 -2.46
N THR A 126 -16.44 0.32 -1.70
CA THR A 126 -17.01 1.50 -1.04
C THR A 126 -16.93 1.34 0.48
N GLY A 127 -16.42 2.36 1.17
CA GLY A 127 -16.55 2.50 2.62
C GLY A 127 -17.72 3.43 2.95
N SER A 128 -18.48 3.12 4.00
CA SER A 128 -19.54 3.99 4.53
C SER A 128 -19.25 4.38 5.99
N TRP A 129 -19.61 5.61 6.35
CA TRP A 129 -19.57 6.15 7.70
C TRP A 129 -20.94 6.71 8.08
N PHE A 130 -21.35 6.55 9.34
CA PHE A 130 -22.57 7.10 9.91
C PHE A 130 -22.20 8.13 10.96
N ILE A 131 -22.03 9.37 10.51
CA ILE A 131 -21.57 10.47 11.36
C ILE A 131 -22.74 11.18 12.03
N ASN A 132 -22.51 11.67 13.24
CA ASN A 132 -23.46 12.57 13.88
C ASN A 132 -23.40 13.94 13.21
N VAL A 133 -24.56 14.55 12.99
CA VAL A 133 -24.73 15.88 12.41
C VAL A 133 -25.76 16.67 13.20
N ASP A 134 -25.79 17.98 13.00
CA ASP A 134 -26.80 18.84 13.63
C ASP A 134 -28.22 18.49 13.14
N GLU A 135 -29.22 18.79 13.98
CA GLU A 135 -30.65 18.60 13.67
C GLU A 135 -31.06 19.31 12.36
N SER A 136 -30.42 20.44 12.04
CA SER A 136 -30.67 21.16 10.79
C SER A 136 -30.17 20.42 9.54
N GLU A 137 -29.21 19.52 9.68
CA GLU A 137 -28.76 18.65 8.57
C GLU A 137 -29.59 17.38 8.50
N CYS A 138 -29.86 16.75 9.65
CA CYS A 138 -30.71 15.57 9.76
C CYS A 138 -31.65 15.68 10.97
N PRO A 139 -32.94 16.02 10.73
CA PRO A 139 -33.97 16.03 11.76
C PRO A 139 -34.24 14.63 12.34
#